data_AF-J3MKA6-F1
#
_entry.id   AF-J3MKA6-F1
#
_cell.length_a   1.000
_cell.length_b   1.000
_cell.length_c   1.000
_cell.angle_alpha   90.00
_cell.angle_beta   90.00
_cell.angle_gamma   90.00
#
_symmetry.space_group_name_H-M   'P 1'
#
loop_
_entity.id
_entity.type
_entity.pdbx_description
1 polymer ?
#
loop_
_entity_poly.entity_id
_entity_poly.type
_entity_poly.pdbx_seq_one_letter_code
_entity_poly.pdbx_strand_id
1 'polypeptide(L)'
;MRKLWVHMNKLQSLPSSICEMRSLYLLDAHLNELCGLPSAIGKLSSLEIINLSSNFSDLKDLPASFGDLLNLRELDLSNNQIHALPDSFGRLNKLKKLNLEQNPLTMPPMDIVSKGVDAVIEYMLKRWLDILLEEERKSIAVAESSQAPITPSGWLARNVCWVFNVSRSLVGYLSGKNKTEKDTYLYQQY
;
A
#
# COMPACT_ATOMS: atom_id res chain seq x y z
N MET A 1 -1.87 2.13 -25.21
CA MET A 1 -1.08 0.92 -24.92
C MET A 1 -1.55 0.35 -23.57
N ARG A 2 -1.82 -0.96 -23.47
CA ARG A 2 -2.33 -1.60 -22.23
C ARG A 2 -1.29 -2.45 -21.50
N LYS A 3 -0.26 -2.92 -22.18
CA LYS A 3 0.84 -3.70 -21.59
C LYS A 3 2.14 -3.05 -22.03
N LEU A 4 3.08 -2.93 -21.11
CA LEU A 4 4.42 -2.42 -21.39
C LEU A 4 5.44 -3.44 -20.89
N TRP A 5 6.21 -3.98 -21.83
CA TRP A 5 7.32 -4.88 -21.55
C TRP A 5 8.62 -4.16 -21.87
N VAL A 6 9.44 -3.96 -20.84
CA VAL A 6 10.78 -3.38 -20.93
C VAL A 6 11.80 -4.22 -20.16
N HIS A 7 11.45 -5.48 -19.87
CA HIS A 7 12.27 -6.42 -19.13
C HIS A 7 13.58 -6.78 -19.85
N MET A 8 14.54 -7.36 -19.14
CA MET A 8 15.82 -7.83 -19.70
C MET A 8 16.63 -6.73 -20.40
N ASN A 9 16.73 -5.56 -19.77
CA ASN A 9 17.47 -4.42 -20.28
C ASN A 9 18.43 -3.89 -19.19
N LYS A 10 19.01 -2.71 -19.43
CA LYS A 10 19.88 -2.00 -18.47
C LYS A 10 19.29 -0.66 -18.07
N LEU A 11 17.96 -0.59 -17.95
CA LEU A 11 17.28 0.64 -17.60
C LEU A 11 17.57 0.99 -16.15
N GLN A 12 18.12 2.19 -15.92
CA GLN A 12 18.33 2.73 -14.57
C GLN A 12 17.12 3.51 -14.04
N SER A 13 16.26 3.97 -14.94
CA SER A 13 15.01 4.66 -14.58
C SER A 13 13.96 4.48 -15.66
N LEU A 14 12.70 4.64 -15.26
CA LEU A 14 11.58 4.81 -16.19
C LEU A 14 11.32 6.31 -16.37
N PRO A 15 11.03 6.80 -17.59
CA PRO A 15 10.72 8.21 -17.81
C PRO A 15 9.41 8.60 -17.13
N SER A 16 9.30 9.84 -16.67
CA SER A 16 8.08 10.34 -16.00
C SER A 16 6.82 10.26 -16.87
N SER A 17 6.98 10.31 -18.20
CA SER A 17 5.89 10.17 -19.18
C SER A 17 5.16 8.82 -19.09
N ILE A 18 5.78 7.77 -18.52
CA ILE A 18 5.07 6.51 -18.26
C ILE A 18 3.82 6.75 -17.42
N CYS A 19 3.85 7.71 -16.48
CA CYS A 19 2.74 8.04 -15.58
C CYS A 19 1.51 8.63 -16.30
N GLU A 20 1.63 8.98 -17.58
CA GLU A 20 0.53 9.48 -18.41
C GLU A 20 -0.25 8.34 -19.08
N MET A 21 0.27 7.12 -19.05
CA MET A 21 -0.34 5.93 -19.67
C MET A 21 -1.51 5.39 -18.81
N ARG A 22 -2.60 6.17 -18.67
CA ARG A 22 -3.74 5.85 -17.78
C ARG A 22 -4.43 4.52 -18.07
N SER A 23 -4.28 3.97 -19.28
CA SER A 23 -4.83 2.67 -19.67
C SER A 23 -3.84 1.50 -19.51
N LEU A 24 -2.65 1.76 -18.97
CA LEU A 24 -1.65 0.72 -18.71
C LEU A 24 -2.17 -0.21 -17.61
N TYR A 25 -2.22 -1.49 -17.93
CA TYR A 25 -2.77 -2.56 -17.12
C TYR A 25 -1.65 -3.46 -16.56
N LEU A 26 -0.60 -3.69 -17.35
CA LEU A 26 0.55 -4.52 -16.98
C LEU A 26 1.83 -3.76 -17.28
N LEU A 27 2.70 -3.66 -16.27
CA LEU A 27 4.06 -3.18 -16.40
C LEU A 27 5.02 -4.31 -16.04
N ASP A 28 5.86 -4.69 -16.99
CA ASP A 28 6.93 -5.65 -16.77
C ASP A 28 8.28 -5.01 -17.08
N ALA A 29 9.06 -4.77 -16.02
CA ALA A 29 10.40 -4.22 -16.08
C ALA A 29 11.39 -5.06 -15.24
N HIS A 30 11.16 -6.38 -15.16
CA HIS A 30 12.10 -7.28 -14.47
C HIS A 30 13.45 -7.36 -15.19
N LEU A 31 14.50 -7.77 -14.46
CA LEU A 31 15.87 -7.89 -15.00
C LEU A 31 16.33 -6.59 -15.69
N ASN A 32 16.37 -5.52 -14.89
CA ASN A 32 16.89 -4.21 -15.25
C ASN A 32 17.83 -3.71 -14.15
N GLU A 33 18.21 -2.44 -14.20
CA GLU A 33 19.11 -1.79 -13.24
C GLU A 33 18.41 -0.62 -12.53
N LEU A 34 17.08 -0.69 -12.35
CA LEU A 34 16.29 0.44 -11.87
C LEU A 34 16.76 0.86 -10.47
N CYS A 35 17.10 2.14 -10.31
CA CYS A 35 17.43 2.73 -9.01
C CYS A 35 16.17 3.25 -8.27
N GLY A 36 15.04 3.33 -8.97
CA GLY A 36 13.81 3.89 -8.44
C GLY A 36 12.70 3.97 -9.49
N LEU A 37 11.50 4.32 -9.02
CA LEU A 37 10.34 4.57 -9.87
C LEU A 37 10.00 6.06 -9.90
N PRO A 38 9.36 6.56 -10.97
CA PRO A 38 8.83 7.91 -11.01
C PRO A 38 7.91 8.19 -9.80
N SER A 39 8.06 9.36 -9.18
CA SER A 39 7.27 9.76 -8.00
C SER A 39 5.76 9.80 -8.24
N ALA A 40 5.33 9.86 -9.50
CA ALA A 40 3.93 9.90 -9.92
C ALA A 40 3.39 8.54 -10.42
N ILE A 41 4.08 7.43 -10.15
CA ILE A 41 3.65 6.08 -10.60
C ILE A 41 2.21 5.75 -10.16
N GLY A 42 1.78 6.27 -9.00
CA GLY A 42 0.42 6.16 -8.50
C GLY A 42 -0.69 6.70 -9.42
N LYS A 43 -0.36 7.51 -10.43
CA LYS A 43 -1.33 7.99 -11.44
C LYS A 43 -1.82 6.89 -12.38
N LEU A 44 -1.15 5.74 -12.41
CA LEU A 44 -1.50 4.58 -13.25
C LEU A 44 -2.68 3.80 -12.66
N SER A 45 -3.85 4.43 -12.65
CA SER A 45 -5.03 3.91 -11.96
C SER A 45 -5.59 2.60 -12.56
N SER A 46 -5.29 2.26 -13.81
CA SER A 46 -5.73 1.00 -14.44
C SER A 46 -4.79 -0.18 -14.20
N LEU A 47 -3.68 0.03 -13.49
CA LEU A 47 -2.60 -0.94 -13.42
C LEU A 47 -2.91 -2.04 -12.41
N GLU A 48 -2.85 -3.29 -12.86
CA GLU A 48 -3.22 -4.46 -12.07
C GLU A 48 -2.04 -5.40 -11.81
N ILE A 49 -1.04 -5.41 -12.69
CA ILE A 49 0.09 -6.34 -12.62
C ILE A 49 1.39 -5.56 -12.79
N ILE A 50 2.30 -5.71 -11.82
CA ILE A 50 3.65 -5.15 -11.84
C ILE A 50 4.65 -6.27 -11.61
N ASN A 51 5.64 -6.38 -12.50
CA ASN A 51 6.86 -7.13 -12.25
C ASN A 51 8.07 -6.19 -12.29
N LEU A 52 8.71 -6.00 -11.13
CA LEU A 52 9.94 -5.24 -10.93
C LEU A 52 11.03 -6.12 -10.31
N SER A 53 10.88 -7.44 -10.38
CA SER A 53 11.86 -8.36 -9.80
C SER A 53 13.24 -8.22 -10.44
N SER A 54 14.27 -8.56 -9.69
CA SER A 54 15.65 -8.63 -10.21
C SER A 54 16.17 -7.29 -10.76
N ASN A 55 15.91 -6.17 -10.06
CA ASN A 55 16.52 -4.85 -10.29
C ASN A 55 17.65 -4.60 -9.27
N PHE A 56 18.63 -5.53 -9.27
CA PHE A 56 19.68 -5.68 -8.27
C PHE A 56 20.56 -4.45 -8.00
N SER A 57 20.56 -3.49 -8.91
CA SER A 57 21.53 -2.39 -8.89
C SER A 57 21.31 -1.46 -7.71
N ASP A 58 20.08 -0.98 -7.46
CA ASP A 58 19.84 0.00 -6.39
C ASP A 58 18.35 0.27 -6.07
N LEU A 59 17.40 -0.59 -6.47
CA LEU A 59 15.98 -0.37 -6.12
C LEU A 59 15.77 -0.57 -4.61
N LYS A 60 15.88 0.53 -3.85
CA LYS A 60 15.88 0.55 -2.38
C LYS A 60 14.54 0.87 -1.77
N ASP A 61 13.74 1.68 -2.45
CA ASP A 61 12.46 2.17 -1.94
C ASP A 61 11.45 2.31 -3.08
N LEU A 62 10.17 2.29 -2.71
CA LEU A 62 9.07 2.66 -3.60
C LEU A 62 8.58 4.07 -3.26
N PRO A 63 8.14 4.88 -4.25
CA PRO A 63 7.61 6.21 -3.98
C PRO A 63 6.33 6.14 -3.13
N ALA A 64 6.06 7.17 -2.34
CA ALA A 64 4.86 7.24 -1.51
C ALA A 64 3.54 7.13 -2.31
N SER A 65 3.54 7.53 -3.60
CA SER A 65 2.38 7.37 -4.48
C SER A 65 2.12 5.92 -4.90
N PHE A 66 3.01 4.97 -4.60
CA PHE A 66 2.82 3.56 -4.96
C PHE A 66 1.54 2.98 -4.33
N GLY A 67 1.17 3.44 -3.12
CA GLY A 67 -0.10 3.10 -2.48
C GLY A 67 -1.36 3.62 -3.19
N ASP A 68 -1.24 4.49 -4.20
CA ASP A 68 -2.37 4.97 -5.01
C ASP A 68 -2.74 4.01 -6.16
N LEU A 69 -2.01 2.91 -6.33
CA LEU A 69 -2.30 1.87 -7.34
C LEU A 69 -3.47 0.98 -6.87
N LEU A 70 -4.65 1.56 -6.69
CA LEU A 70 -5.82 0.93 -6.04
C LEU A 70 -6.39 -0.30 -6.80
N ASN A 71 -5.97 -0.52 -8.05
CA ASN A 71 -6.35 -1.68 -8.85
C ASN A 71 -5.28 -2.77 -8.89
N LEU A 72 -4.14 -2.57 -8.23
CA LEU A 72 -3.05 -3.55 -8.23
C LEU A 72 -3.49 -4.87 -7.58
N ARG A 73 -3.23 -5.98 -8.28
CA ARG A 73 -3.58 -7.34 -7.88
C ARG A 73 -2.35 -8.22 -7.70
N GLU A 74 -1.34 -8.02 -8.55
CA GLU A 74 -0.13 -8.83 -8.56
C GLU A 74 1.10 -7.91 -8.59
N LEU A 75 1.99 -8.13 -7.63
CA LEU A 75 3.22 -7.36 -7.48
C LEU A 75 4.39 -8.30 -7.19
N ASP A 76 5.37 -8.30 -8.08
CA ASP A 76 6.65 -8.94 -7.83
C ASP A 76 7.75 -7.89 -7.67
N LEU A 77 8.35 -7.86 -6.48
CA LEU A 77 9.48 -7.03 -6.08
C LEU A 77 10.65 -7.89 -5.62
N SER A 78 10.63 -9.19 -5.88
CA SER A 78 11.68 -10.09 -5.42
C SER A 78 13.05 -9.70 -5.98
N ASN A 79 14.09 -10.03 -5.23
CA ASN A 79 15.47 -9.91 -5.69
C ASN A 79 15.86 -8.46 -6.01
N ASN A 80 15.60 -7.58 -5.03
CA ASN A 80 15.92 -6.16 -5.06
C ASN A 80 16.65 -5.76 -3.76
N GLN A 81 16.83 -4.47 -3.52
CA GLN A 81 17.47 -3.96 -2.30
C GLN A 81 16.48 -3.20 -1.41
N ILE A 82 15.20 -3.60 -1.43
CA ILE A 82 14.13 -2.87 -0.76
C ILE A 82 14.21 -3.06 0.76
N HIS A 83 14.39 -1.96 1.48
CA HIS A 83 14.47 -1.97 2.95
C HIS A 83 13.12 -1.76 3.63
N ALA A 84 12.26 -0.96 3.02
CA ALA A 84 10.93 -0.67 3.54
C ALA A 84 9.89 -0.50 2.43
N LEU A 85 8.66 -0.91 2.72
CA LEU A 85 7.49 -0.51 1.94
C LEU A 85 7.02 0.88 2.40
N PRO A 86 6.50 1.73 1.50
CA PRO A 86 5.99 3.06 1.87
C PRO A 86 4.78 2.92 2.79
N ASP A 87 4.56 3.85 3.72
CA ASP A 87 3.44 3.77 4.68
C ASP A 87 2.08 3.65 3.96
N SER A 88 1.93 4.29 2.80
CA SER A 88 0.73 4.21 1.96
C SER A 88 0.44 2.82 1.37
N PHE A 89 1.37 1.87 1.44
CA PHE A 89 1.24 0.52 0.86
C PHE A 89 0.02 -0.24 1.37
N GLY A 90 -0.42 0.03 2.60
CA GLY A 90 -1.64 -0.55 3.19
C GLY A 90 -2.94 -0.22 2.43
N ARG A 91 -2.90 0.75 1.51
CA ARG A 91 -4.06 1.13 0.67
C ARG A 91 -4.30 0.17 -0.50
N LEU A 92 -3.37 -0.73 -0.80
CA LEU A 92 -3.45 -1.71 -1.90
C LEU A 92 -4.40 -2.88 -1.56
N ASN A 93 -5.66 -2.57 -1.25
CA ASN A 93 -6.67 -3.52 -0.77
C ASN A 93 -7.10 -4.60 -1.79
N LYS A 94 -6.77 -4.43 -3.06
CA LYS A 94 -7.02 -5.42 -4.12
C LYS A 94 -5.85 -6.36 -4.37
N LEU A 95 -4.71 -6.16 -3.70
CA LEU A 95 -3.53 -6.98 -3.88
C LEU A 95 -3.81 -8.42 -3.43
N LYS A 96 -3.45 -9.39 -4.26
CA LYS A 96 -3.67 -10.83 -4.03
C LYS A 96 -2.39 -11.63 -4.11
N LYS A 97 -1.41 -11.17 -4.88
CA LYS A 97 -0.08 -11.77 -4.96
C LYS A 97 0.97 -10.71 -4.71
N LEU A 98 1.86 -11.02 -3.79
CA LEU A 98 2.98 -10.16 -3.41
C LEU A 98 4.20 -11.04 -3.21
N ASN A 99 5.26 -10.78 -3.97
CA ASN A 99 6.55 -11.40 -3.77
C ASN A 99 7.56 -10.33 -3.33
N LEU A 100 8.14 -10.53 -2.14
CA LEU A 100 9.16 -9.65 -1.53
C LEU A 100 10.45 -10.42 -1.23
N GLU A 101 10.57 -11.67 -1.67
CA GLU A 101 11.73 -12.51 -1.37
C GLU A 101 13.03 -11.87 -1.84
N GLN A 102 14.15 -12.23 -1.19
CA GLN A 102 15.46 -11.71 -1.54
C GLN A 102 15.54 -10.17 -1.53
N ASN A 103 14.96 -9.56 -0.50
CA ASN A 103 15.15 -8.14 -0.16
C ASN A 103 15.65 -8.02 1.29
N PRO A 104 16.48 -7.01 1.62
CA PRO A 104 16.88 -6.70 2.99
C PRO A 104 15.78 -5.96 3.76
N LEU A 105 14.55 -6.49 3.70
CA LEU A 105 13.35 -5.85 4.21
C LEU A 105 13.34 -5.81 5.74
N THR A 106 13.16 -4.62 6.29
CA THR A 106 12.99 -4.37 7.73
C THR A 106 11.57 -3.97 8.08
N MET A 107 10.85 -3.37 7.14
CA MET A 107 9.46 -2.97 7.29
C MET A 107 8.63 -3.29 6.03
N PRO A 108 7.56 -4.08 6.11
CA PRO A 108 7.09 -4.82 7.29
C PRO A 108 8.11 -5.88 7.78
N PRO A 109 8.08 -6.24 9.07
CA PRO A 109 8.88 -7.35 9.60
C PRO A 109 8.63 -8.67 8.86
N MET A 110 9.66 -9.50 8.74
CA MET A 110 9.60 -10.76 7.99
C MET A 110 8.56 -11.75 8.51
N ASP A 111 8.26 -11.74 9.82
CA ASP A 111 7.21 -12.59 10.38
C ASP A 111 5.82 -12.20 9.86
N ILE A 112 5.58 -10.90 9.59
CA ILE A 112 4.36 -10.43 8.95
C ILE A 112 4.33 -10.84 7.47
N VAL A 113 5.44 -10.68 6.76
CA VAL A 113 5.56 -11.10 5.35
C VAL A 113 5.25 -12.59 5.18
N SER A 114 5.77 -13.43 6.08
CA SER A 114 5.53 -14.88 6.04
C SER A 114 4.07 -15.29 6.26
N LYS A 115 3.25 -14.44 6.87
CA LYS A 115 1.80 -14.67 7.07
C LYS A 115 0.97 -14.36 5.81
N GLY A 116 1.59 -13.79 4.77
CA GLY A 116 0.97 -13.54 3.47
C GLY A 116 0.46 -12.11 3.26
N VAL A 117 -0.15 -11.90 2.08
CA VAL A 117 -0.49 -10.57 1.56
C VAL A 117 -1.46 -9.81 2.47
N ASP A 118 -2.52 -10.47 2.96
CA ASP A 118 -3.51 -9.85 3.83
C ASP A 118 -2.86 -9.28 5.11
N ALA A 119 -1.91 -10.01 5.71
CA ALA A 119 -1.22 -9.59 6.93
C ALA A 119 -0.29 -8.38 6.67
N VAL A 120 0.41 -8.37 5.53
CA VAL A 120 1.24 -7.22 5.11
C VAL A 120 0.38 -5.98 4.91
N ILE A 121 -0.73 -6.11 4.17
CA ILE A 121 -1.64 -4.99 3.92
C ILE A 121 -2.23 -4.48 5.25
N GLU A 122 -2.69 -5.36 6.12
CA GLU A 122 -3.24 -4.97 7.43
C GLU A 122 -2.21 -4.26 8.31
N TYR A 123 -0.97 -4.77 8.38
CA TYR A 123 0.11 -4.15 9.15
C TYR A 123 0.43 -2.75 8.63
N MET A 124 0.63 -2.60 7.31
CA MET A 124 0.96 -1.30 6.71
C MET A 124 -0.21 -0.32 6.84
N LEU A 125 -1.45 -0.80 6.75
CA LEU A 125 -2.64 0.03 6.90
C LEU A 125 -2.80 0.56 8.32
N LYS A 126 -2.62 -0.29 9.33
CA LYS A 126 -2.62 0.13 10.74
C LYS A 126 -1.56 1.20 10.98
N ARG A 127 -0.33 0.94 10.54
CA ARG A 127 0.79 1.88 10.64
C ARG A 127 0.47 3.23 9.99
N TRP A 128 -0.11 3.22 8.80
CA TRP A 128 -0.49 4.45 8.09
C TRP A 128 -1.56 5.25 8.85
N LEU A 129 -2.56 4.57 9.42
CA LEU A 129 -3.60 5.22 10.23
C LEU A 129 -3.01 5.83 11.52
N ASP A 130 -2.10 5.12 12.19
CA ASP A 130 -1.43 5.64 13.40
C ASP A 130 -0.64 6.92 13.10
N ILE A 131 0.04 6.98 11.94
CA ILE A 131 0.77 8.17 11.49
C ILE A 131 -0.20 9.35 11.26
N LEU A 132 -1.32 9.11 10.56
CA LEU A 132 -2.31 10.14 10.27
C LEU A 132 -2.98 10.69 11.55
N LEU A 133 -3.32 9.81 12.49
CA LEU A 133 -3.90 10.21 13.77
C LEU A 133 -2.93 11.07 14.57
N GLU A 134 -1.64 10.73 14.57
CA GLU A 134 -0.63 11.52 15.27
C GLU A 134 -0.38 12.88 14.61
N GLU A 135 -0.44 12.96 13.28
CA GLU A 135 -0.34 14.23 12.54
C GLU A 135 -1.52 15.17 12.82
N GLU A 136 -2.73 14.61 12.94
CA GLU A 136 -3.93 15.36 13.32
C GLU A 136 -3.83 15.90 14.75
N ARG A 137 -3.41 15.06 15.70
CA ARG A 137 -3.22 15.47 17.11
C ARG A 137 -2.21 16.60 17.24
N LYS A 138 -1.10 16.52 16.50
CA LYS A 138 -0.08 17.59 16.45
C LYS A 138 -0.67 18.88 15.89
N SER A 139 -1.46 18.78 14.82
CA SER A 139 -2.12 19.94 14.20
C SER A 139 -3.11 20.64 15.15
N ILE A 140 -3.89 19.87 15.92
CA ILE A 140 -4.82 20.39 16.93
C ILE A 140 -4.07 21.07 18.07
N ALA A 141 -3.02 20.44 18.61
CA ALA A 141 -2.21 21.01 19.70
C ALA A 141 -1.56 22.35 19.31
N VAL A 142 -1.07 22.47 18.06
CA VAL A 142 -0.56 23.74 17.53
C VAL A 142 -1.66 24.79 17.46
N ALA A 143 -2.86 24.45 16.97
CA ALA A 143 -3.99 25.38 16.88
C ALA A 143 -4.46 25.89 18.26
N GLU A 144 -4.51 25.02 19.26
CA GLU A 144 -4.90 25.36 20.64
C GLU A 144 -3.88 26.28 21.32
N SER A 145 -2.58 26.06 21.08
CA SER A 145 -1.51 26.92 21.60
C SER A 145 -1.46 28.33 20.98
N SER A 146 -2.11 28.54 19.83
CA SER A 146 -2.00 29.76 19.03
C SER A 146 -3.08 30.82 19.32
N GLN A 147 -4.02 30.57 20.24
CA GLN A 147 -5.11 31.51 20.60
C GLN A 147 -5.86 32.11 19.40
N ALA A 148 -6.03 31.35 18.30
CA ALA A 148 -6.93 31.71 17.23
C ALA A 148 -8.37 31.29 17.57
N PRO A 149 -9.41 32.08 17.23
CA PRO A 149 -10.80 31.70 17.50
C PRO A 149 -11.11 30.38 16.82
N ILE A 150 -11.49 29.37 17.61
CA ILE A 150 -11.93 28.07 17.12
C ILE A 150 -13.31 28.28 16.49
N THR A 151 -13.34 28.71 15.23
CA THR A 151 -14.49 28.47 14.37
C THR A 151 -14.28 27.08 13.76
N PRO A 152 -15.27 26.17 13.82
CA PRO A 152 -15.14 24.87 13.20
C PRO A 152 -15.11 25.05 11.68
N SER A 153 -13.92 25.25 11.14
CA SER A 153 -13.71 25.45 9.72
C SER A 153 -13.98 24.12 9.02
N GLY A 154 -15.04 24.10 8.21
CA GLY A 154 -15.62 22.92 7.56
C GLY A 154 -14.71 22.17 6.56
N TRP A 155 -13.42 22.52 6.46
CA TRP A 155 -12.45 21.75 5.69
C TRP A 155 -11.77 20.65 6.54
N LEU A 156 -11.63 20.82 7.86
CA LEU A 156 -11.15 19.77 8.79
C LEU A 156 -12.10 18.57 8.77
N ALA A 157 -13.43 18.81 8.79
CA ALA A 157 -14.42 17.75 8.70
C ALA A 157 -14.41 16.98 7.37
N ARG A 158 -14.02 17.61 6.25
CA ARG A 158 -14.05 16.98 4.91
C ARG A 158 -12.92 15.99 4.68
N ASN A 159 -11.73 16.24 5.24
CA ASN A 159 -10.61 15.29 5.16
C ASN A 159 -10.74 14.14 6.18
N VAL A 160 -11.29 14.42 7.36
CA VAL A 160 -11.36 13.46 8.48
C VAL A 160 -12.57 12.52 8.38
N CYS A 161 -13.69 12.95 7.78
CA CYS A 161 -14.87 12.08 7.60
C CYS A 161 -14.61 10.89 6.67
N TRP A 162 -13.63 10.99 5.75
CA TRP A 162 -13.23 9.86 4.91
C TRP A 162 -12.41 8.82 5.69
N VAL A 163 -11.48 9.25 6.55
CA VAL A 163 -10.70 8.36 7.43
C VAL A 163 -11.61 7.64 8.41
N PHE A 164 -12.59 8.33 9.01
CA PHE A 164 -13.60 7.67 9.85
C PHE A 164 -14.44 6.65 9.08
N ASN A 165 -14.82 6.91 7.83
CA ASN A 165 -15.56 5.95 6.99
C ASN A 165 -14.70 4.76 6.56
N VAL A 166 -13.42 4.98 6.24
CA VAL A 166 -12.45 3.92 5.92
C VAL A 166 -12.21 3.05 7.16
N SER A 167 -11.96 3.65 8.32
CA SER A 167 -11.81 2.93 9.59
C SER A 167 -13.07 2.15 9.97
N ARG A 168 -14.28 2.71 9.79
CA ARG A 168 -15.55 2.02 10.09
C ARG A 168 -15.84 0.87 9.11
N SER A 169 -15.52 1.06 7.83
CA SER A 169 -15.59 0.03 6.80
C SER A 169 -14.60 -1.11 7.08
N LEU A 170 -13.35 -0.78 7.42
CA LEU A 170 -12.29 -1.74 7.77
C LEU A 170 -12.56 -2.47 9.09
N VAL A 171 -13.10 -1.80 10.11
CA VAL A 171 -13.58 -2.47 11.33
C VAL A 171 -14.69 -3.46 10.98
N GLY A 172 -15.56 -3.15 10.02
CA GLY A 172 -16.51 -4.11 9.45
C GLY A 172 -15.84 -5.31 8.78
N TYR A 173 -14.78 -5.09 7.99
CA TYR A 173 -14.02 -6.16 7.33
C TYR A 173 -13.21 -7.03 8.32
N LEU A 174 -12.57 -6.43 9.32
CA LEU A 174 -11.77 -7.13 10.34
C LEU A 174 -12.67 -7.89 11.32
N SER A 175 -13.84 -7.35 11.66
CA SER A 175 -14.83 -8.02 12.52
C SER A 175 -15.57 -9.15 11.78
N GLY A 176 -15.68 -9.07 10.45
CA GLY A 176 -16.35 -10.07 9.60
C GLY A 176 -15.61 -11.40 9.42
N LYS A 177 -14.33 -11.51 9.79
CA LYS A 177 -13.55 -12.77 9.72
C LYS A 177 -13.58 -13.62 11.00
N ASN A 178 -14.26 -13.18 12.08
CA ASN A 178 -14.25 -13.85 13.40
C ASN A 178 -15.58 -14.48 13.85
N LYS A 179 -16.51 -14.79 12.94
CA LYS A 179 -17.70 -15.59 13.29
C LYS A 179 -17.96 -16.68 12.24
N THR A 180 -18.27 -17.87 12.72
CA THR A 180 -18.41 -19.18 12.04
C THR A 180 -17.04 -19.86 11.86
N GLU A 181 -16.69 -20.97 12.49
CA GLU A 181 -17.43 -22.07 13.11
C GLU A 181 -16.81 -22.41 14.47
N LYS A 182 -17.62 -22.47 15.53
CA LYS A 182 -17.56 -23.49 16.58
C LYS A 182 -18.67 -23.23 17.60
N ASP A 183 -19.29 -24.33 18.00
CA ASP A 183 -20.16 -24.52 19.16
C ASP A 183 -21.62 -24.13 19.02
N THR A 184 -22.42 -25.11 18.60
CA THR A 184 -23.71 -25.59 19.17
C THR A 184 -24.31 -26.51 18.09
N TYR A 185 -24.59 -27.81 18.29
CA TYR A 185 -25.45 -28.42 19.31
C TYR A 185 -25.03 -29.89 19.58
N LEU A 186 -24.68 -30.18 20.82
CA LEU A 186 -24.92 -31.49 21.45
C LEU A 186 -26.27 -31.41 22.18
N TYR A 187 -26.88 -32.58 22.44
CA TYR A 187 -28.23 -32.87 22.96
C TYR A 187 -29.29 -32.96 21.83
N GLN A 188 -30.01 -34.07 21.63
CA GLN A 188 -30.61 -34.97 22.61
C GLN A 188 -30.85 -36.38 22.03
N GLN A 189 -30.54 -37.42 22.83
CA GLN A 189 -31.19 -38.73 22.77
C GLN A 189 -32.68 -38.57 23.10
N TYR A 190 -33.56 -39.20 22.31
CA TYR A 190 -34.43 -40.33 22.68
C TYR A 190 -35.05 -40.91 21.41
#